data_AF-A0A0N4W276-F1
#
_entry.id   AF-A0A0N4W276-F1
#
_cell.length_a   1.000
_cell.length_b   1.000
_cell.length_c   1.000
_cell.angle_alpha   90.00
_cell.angle_beta   90.00
_cell.angle_gamma   90.00
#
_symmetry.space_group_name_H-M   'P 1'
#
loop_
_entity.id
_entity.type
_entity.pdbx_description
1 polymer ?
#
loop_
_entity_poly.entity_id
_entity_poly.type
_entity_poly.pdbx_seq_one_letter_code
_entity_poly.pdbx_strand_id
1 'polypeptide(L)'
;MSSTFAKFDNDLTTRMNYDEDGNDETTGEKDTAGLPVLTPMLAPSAKIVAVGFNDTDLTGIVKMNGTAVSVPYAFSTDDVQSVVQAVLS
;
A
#
# COMPACT_ATOMS: atom_id res chain seq x y z
N MET A 1 -8.66 17.94 -12.66
CA MET A 1 -8.23 16.95 -11.65
C MET A 1 -9.49 16.38 -10.99
N SER A 2 -9.60 15.05 -10.88
CA SER A 2 -10.84 14.34 -10.51
C SER A 2 -11.26 14.64 -9.06
N SER A 3 -12.52 14.98 -8.84
CA SER A 3 -13.08 15.35 -7.52
C SER A 3 -13.02 14.24 -6.46
N THR A 4 -12.79 13.00 -6.89
CA THR A 4 -12.65 11.84 -6.01
C THR A 4 -11.27 11.81 -5.35
N PHE A 5 -10.22 12.19 -6.08
CA PHE A 5 -8.84 12.23 -5.56
C PHE A 5 -8.70 13.28 -4.45
N ALA A 6 -9.23 14.48 -4.68
CA ALA A 6 -9.22 15.57 -3.70
C ALA A 6 -9.97 15.25 -2.40
N LYS A 7 -10.97 14.36 -2.44
CA LYS A 7 -11.68 13.91 -1.24
C LYS A 7 -10.87 12.90 -0.42
N PHE A 8 -10.09 12.06 -1.10
CA PHE A 8 -9.24 11.07 -0.44
C PHE A 8 -8.08 11.74 0.31
N ASP A 9 -7.41 12.71 -0.31
CA ASP A 9 -6.31 13.46 0.30
C ASP A 9 -6.73 14.21 1.57
N ASN A 10 -7.94 14.78 1.57
CA ASN A 10 -8.46 15.55 2.70
C ASN A 10 -8.85 14.63 3.90
N ASP A 11 -9.31 13.41 3.65
CA ASP A 11 -9.67 12.44 4.70
C ASP A 11 -8.41 11.83 5.36
N LEU A 12 -7.33 11.63 4.60
CA LEU A 12 -6.06 11.14 5.16
C LEU A 12 -5.35 12.19 6.03
N THR A 13 -5.26 13.41 5.53
CA THR A 13 -4.55 14.51 6.22
C THR A 13 -5.22 14.94 7.53
N THR A 14 -6.52 14.70 7.68
CA THR A 14 -7.28 15.08 8.89
C THR A 14 -7.33 13.98 9.95
N ARG A 15 -6.90 12.75 9.65
CA ARG A 15 -7.12 11.57 10.53
C ARG A 15 -5.86 10.83 10.94
N MET A 16 -4.71 11.11 10.34
CA MET A 16 -3.44 10.45 10.68
C MET A 16 -2.72 11.24 11.79
N ASN A 17 -3.00 10.92 13.05
CA ASN A 17 -2.07 11.21 14.15
C ASN A 17 -0.99 10.13 14.12
N TYR A 18 0.26 10.51 13.93
CA TYR A 18 1.39 9.59 14.08
C TYR A 18 1.67 9.44 15.57
N ASP A 19 1.54 8.22 16.10
CA ASP A 19 2.09 7.88 17.40
C ASP A 19 3.61 7.86 17.26
N GLU A 20 4.28 8.83 17.89
CA GLU A 20 5.75 8.89 17.96
C GLU A 20 6.25 7.85 18.97
N ASP A 21 6.09 6.57 18.63
CA ASP A 21 6.74 5.50 19.37
C ASP A 21 8.24 5.55 19.01
N GLY A 22 9.08 5.86 20.00
CA GLY A 22 10.53 6.08 19.85
C GLY A 22 11.35 4.83 19.48
N ASN A 23 10.73 3.79 18.92
CA ASN A 23 11.41 2.70 18.23
C ASN A 23 11.51 3.06 16.75
N ASP A 24 12.71 3.44 16.33
CA ASP A 24 13.06 3.72 14.96
C ASP A 24 12.80 2.50 14.05
N GLU A 25 11.58 2.38 13.49
CA GLU A 25 11.22 1.35 12.49
C GLU A 25 11.86 1.63 11.11
N THR A 26 12.86 2.50 11.01
CA THR A 26 13.20 3.17 9.75
C THR A 26 14.12 2.42 8.80
N THR A 27 14.69 1.25 9.14
CA THR A 27 15.65 0.59 8.23
C THR A 27 15.51 -0.92 8.05
N GLY A 28 14.42 -1.52 8.54
CA GLY A 28 14.19 -2.94 8.27
C GLY A 28 13.65 -3.14 6.86
N GLU A 29 14.49 -3.58 5.92
CA GLU A 29 14.01 -4.25 4.70
C GLU A 29 13.10 -5.39 5.18
N LYS A 30 11.78 -5.26 5.02
CA LYS A 30 10.84 -6.21 5.60
C LYS A 30 10.81 -7.47 4.74
N ASP A 31 11.74 -8.37 5.03
CA ASP A 31 11.86 -9.68 4.39
C ASP A 31 10.50 -10.36 4.28
N THR A 32 10.10 -10.63 3.05
CA THR A 32 8.80 -11.25 2.73
C THR A 32 8.90 -12.78 2.65
N ALA A 33 10.07 -13.38 2.81
CA ALA A 33 10.28 -14.83 2.65
C ALA A 33 9.47 -15.67 3.64
N GLY A 34 9.11 -15.10 4.80
CA GLY A 34 8.26 -15.75 5.81
C GLY A 34 6.76 -15.51 5.64
N LEU A 35 6.34 -14.63 4.72
CA LEU A 35 4.93 -14.29 4.57
C LEU A 35 4.19 -15.34 3.73
N PRO A 36 2.94 -15.68 4.09
CA PRO A 36 2.14 -16.59 3.29
C PRO A 36 1.79 -15.95 1.95
N VAL A 37 1.87 -16.73 0.88
CA VAL A 37 1.41 -16.31 -0.44
C VAL A 37 -0.11 -16.14 -0.42
N LEU A 38 -0.61 -15.03 -0.94
CA LEU A 38 -2.04 -14.76 -1.01
C LEU A 38 -2.67 -15.50 -2.19
N THR A 39 -3.52 -16.48 -1.88
CA THR A 39 -4.30 -17.26 -2.85
C THR A 39 -5.81 -17.27 -2.51
N PRO A 40 -6.46 -16.11 -2.35
CA PRO A 40 -7.87 -16.05 -2.02
C PRO A 40 -8.74 -16.55 -3.18
N MET A 41 -9.89 -17.13 -2.85
CA MET A 41 -10.91 -17.51 -3.84
C MET A 41 -11.77 -16.29 -4.15
N LEU A 42 -11.44 -15.59 -5.22
CA LEU A 42 -12.04 -14.30 -5.59
C LEU A 42 -13.01 -14.44 -6.77
N ALA A 43 -13.94 -13.50 -6.87
CA ALA A 43 -14.77 -13.33 -8.06
C ALA A 43 -13.89 -13.00 -9.28
N PRO A 44 -14.33 -13.31 -10.52
CA PRO A 44 -13.52 -13.12 -11.73
C PRO A 44 -13.02 -11.68 -11.96
N SER A 45 -13.73 -10.68 -11.43
CA SER A 45 -13.39 -9.25 -11.56
C SER A 45 -12.74 -8.67 -10.30
N ALA A 46 -12.50 -9.47 -9.27
CA ALA A 46 -11.86 -8.99 -8.04
C ALA A 46 -10.34 -8.96 -8.20
N LYS A 47 -9.74 -7.94 -7.60
CA LYS A 47 -8.31 -7.62 -7.67
C LYS A 47 -7.71 -7.55 -6.27
N ILE A 48 -6.44 -7.93 -6.15
CA ILE A 48 -5.66 -7.79 -4.91
C ILE A 48 -4.69 -6.64 -5.09
N VAL A 49 -4.66 -5.70 -4.14
CA VAL A 49 -3.60 -4.70 -4.06
C VAL A 49 -2.93 -4.85 -2.72
N ALA A 50 -1.64 -5.21 -2.72
CA ALA A 50 -0.85 -5.26 -1.50
C ALA A 50 0.05 -4.04 -1.43
N VAL A 51 0.00 -3.35 -0.30
CA VAL A 51 0.75 -2.12 -0.06
C VAL A 51 1.74 -2.39 1.07
N GLY A 52 3.03 -2.17 0.79
CA GLY A 52 4.12 -2.33 1.74
C GLY A 52 4.85 -1.03 1.97
N PHE A 53 5.49 -0.87 3.13
CA PHE A 53 6.33 0.29 3.43
C PHE A 53 7.78 0.05 3.00
N ASN A 54 8.52 1.12 2.68
CA ASN A 54 9.98 1.10 2.53
C ASN A 54 10.52 -0.01 1.61
N ASP A 55 10.09 -0.01 0.35
CA ASP A 55 10.59 -0.92 -0.70
C ASP A 55 10.40 -2.42 -0.42
N THR A 56 9.47 -2.75 0.48
CA THR A 56 9.06 -4.13 0.74
C THR A 56 8.57 -4.79 -0.55
N ASP A 57 9.26 -5.83 -1.00
CA ASP A 57 8.91 -6.56 -2.22
C ASP A 57 7.78 -7.59 -1.97
N LEU A 58 6.54 -7.19 -2.24
CA LEU A 58 5.37 -8.05 -2.11
C LEU A 58 5.05 -8.88 -3.38
N THR A 59 5.89 -8.84 -4.42
CA THR A 59 5.62 -9.55 -5.69
C THR A 59 5.59 -11.06 -5.51
N GLY A 60 6.39 -11.60 -4.57
CA GLY A 60 6.36 -13.02 -4.19
C GLY A 60 5.08 -13.43 -3.44
N ILE A 61 4.40 -12.46 -2.83
CA ILE A 61 3.22 -12.64 -1.99
C ILE A 61 1.93 -12.52 -2.80
N VAL A 62 1.90 -11.60 -3.77
CA VAL A 62 0.73 -11.36 -4.63
C VAL A 62 0.96 -11.95 -6.02
N LYS A 63 0.42 -13.15 -6.27
CA LYS A 63 0.65 -13.87 -7.54
C LYS A 63 -0.50 -13.79 -8.57
N MET A 64 -1.74 -13.51 -8.16
CA MET A 64 -2.93 -13.58 -9.02
C MET A 64 -3.59 -12.22 -9.18
N ASN A 65 -3.68 -11.72 -10.43
CA ASN A 65 -4.36 -10.47 -10.83
C ASN A 65 -4.13 -9.32 -9.85
N GLY A 66 -2.96 -9.28 -9.22
CA GLY A 66 -2.72 -8.43 -8.09
C GLY A 66 -1.52 -7.52 -8.30
N THR A 67 -1.53 -6.42 -7.58
CA THR A 67 -0.53 -5.36 -7.72
C THR A 67 0.14 -5.16 -6.38
N ALA A 68 1.47 -5.27 -6.36
CA ALA A 68 2.28 -4.87 -5.24
C ALA A 68 2.66 -3.40 -5.42
N VAL A 69 2.46 -2.59 -4.37
CA VAL A 69 2.83 -1.18 -4.33
C VAL A 69 3.69 -0.94 -3.09
N SER A 70 4.85 -0.32 -3.28
CA SER A 70 5.69 0.16 -2.19
C SER A 70 5.41 1.64 -1.95
N VAL A 71 5.31 2.04 -0.68
CA VAL A 71 5.19 3.44 -0.26
C VAL A 71 6.24 3.77 0.80
N PRO A 72 6.89 4.94 0.76
CA PRO A 72 7.82 5.34 1.83
C PRO A 72 7.05 5.67 3.11
N TYR A 73 7.69 5.58 4.28
CA TYR A 73 7.05 6.00 5.55
C TYR A 73 6.64 7.47 5.55
N ALA A 74 7.49 8.33 4.99
CA ALA A 74 7.18 9.73 4.71
C ALA A 74 6.49 9.85 3.35
N PHE A 75 5.29 9.28 3.23
CA PHE A 75 4.54 9.25 1.98
C PHE A 75 4.07 10.64 1.56
N SER A 76 4.07 10.85 0.25
CA SER A 76 3.58 12.03 -0.42
C SER A 76 2.20 11.79 -1.05
N THR A 77 1.59 12.85 -1.59
CA THR A 77 0.35 12.76 -2.38
C THR A 77 0.53 11.88 -3.62
N ASP A 78 1.72 11.83 -4.23
CA ASP A 78 1.98 10.99 -5.40
C ASP A 78 2.00 9.50 -5.04
N ASP A 79 2.48 9.16 -3.85
CA ASP A 79 2.46 7.78 -3.32
C ASP A 79 1.01 7.34 -3.07
N VAL A 80 0.20 8.23 -2.50
CA VAL A 80 -1.24 8.04 -2.33
C VAL A 80 -1.92 7.82 -3.69
N GLN A 81 -1.61 8.63 -4.69
CA GLN A 81 -2.15 8.48 -6.03
C GLN A 81 -1.79 7.14 -6.65
N SER A 82 -0.57 6.67 -6.43
CA SER A 82 -0.09 5.39 -6.95
C SER A 82 -0.88 4.22 -6.37
N VAL A 83 -1.18 4.25 -5.06
CA VAL A 83 -2.04 3.23 -4.41
C VAL A 83 -3.47 3.29 -4.96
N VAL A 84 -4.05 4.48 -5.05
CA VAL A 84 -5.43 4.65 -5.56
C VAL A 84 -5.55 4.16 -7.00
N GLN A 85 -4.57 4.47 -7.85
CA GLN A 85 -4.54 3.98 -9.23
C GLN A 85 -4.44 2.45 -9.29
N ALA A 86 -3.62 1.83 -8.43
CA ALA A 86 -3.53 0.37 -8.37
C ALA A 86 -4.87 -0.28 -7.98
N VAL A 87 -5.68 0.37 -7.14
CA VAL A 87 -7.01 -0.11 -6.75
C VAL A 87 -8.04 0.06 -7.87
N LEU A 88 -7.95 1.14 -8.65
CA LEU A 88 -8.94 1.50 -9.67
C LEU A 88 -8.65 0.96 -11.08
N SER A 89 -7.43 0.49 -11.34
CA SER A 89 -7.01 -0.10 -12.63
C SER A 89 -7.59 -1.50 -12.84
#